data_AF-A0A5J9WKI6-F1
#
_entry.id   AF-A0A5J9WKI6-F1
#
_cell.length_a   1.000
_cell.length_b   1.000
_cell.length_c   1.000
_cell.angle_alpha   90.00
_cell.angle_beta   90.00
_cell.angle_gamma   90.00
#
_symmetry.space_group_name_H-M   'P 1'
#
loop_
_entity.id
_entity.type
_entity.pdbx_description
1 polymer ?
#
loop_
_entity_poly.entity_id
_entity_poly.type
_entity_poly.pdbx_seq_one_letter_code
_entity_poly.pdbx_strand_id
1 'polypeptide(L)'
;MAMDSTKTVVSWSSKFSNLTSRIRSAKSRSRGARRVFVPIRVKSRESRRIVVGRARSRCSPGCPRAWTRRRPAIRPRGSGLDNYSSATTNRASQPSSHPSQRHNLKRKKAKNTRKTNFEKPALPSIYTARRRPRPSRIHCLPAIRSCRNGTHHPSASLTAWGVAAAAAVAREMASEAKDVGILAMDIYFPPNCVLQEELETHDGVSKGKYTIGLGQDSMAFCTEAEDVISMSLTVVKSLLKNYNIDPMSIGRLEVGSETVIDKSKSIKTWLMQIFEECGNTDIEGVDSSNACYGGTAALFNCVNWVESNSWDGRYGLVVCTDSAVYAEGPARPTGGAAAIAMLIGPNAPFSFESKYRGSHMAHVYDFYKPDLASEYPVVDGKLSQTCYLMALDSCYNVFCKKYEKLEGKQFSIFDADYVVFHSPYNKLVQKSFARLCYNDFLRNCSTVDEETREKLAPFAGLSSEESYQSRDLEKASQQVAKKLYESKVQPTTLIPKQVGNMYTASLYAAFASVIHNRHETLAGQRIVMFSYGSGLTSTMFSFKINEGQHPFSLLNIANIMDVSKKLEARYVVPPNKFVEALKLMEHRYGAKDFVTSQDTSLLASGTYYLTHVDSMYRRFYAVKGDSVTSAVSNGH
;
A
#
# COMPACT_ATOMS: atom_id res chain seq x y z
N MET A 1 -69.24 7.37 4.07
CA MET A 1 -69.68 6.00 4.43
C MET A 1 -68.43 5.30 4.94
N ALA A 2 -68.11 5.31 6.24
CA ALA A 2 -68.74 4.56 7.35
C ALA A 2 -68.69 3.06 7.07
N MET A 3 -68.24 2.13 7.91
CA MET A 3 -67.83 2.03 9.33
C MET A 3 -67.12 0.65 9.42
N ASP A 4 -66.00 0.46 10.12
CA ASP A 4 -65.83 0.30 11.59
C ASP A 4 -66.32 -1.04 12.16
N SER A 5 -65.40 -1.81 12.76
CA SER A 5 -65.63 -2.58 13.98
C SER A 5 -64.33 -2.79 14.78
N THR A 6 -64.00 -1.72 15.49
CA THR A 6 -63.32 -1.65 16.79
C THR A 6 -63.57 -2.78 17.79
N LYS A 7 -62.55 -3.11 18.62
CA LYS A 7 -62.53 -2.95 20.11
C LYS A 7 -61.23 -3.50 20.76
N THR A 8 -60.32 -2.62 21.22
CA THR A 8 -59.95 -2.28 22.64
C THR A 8 -58.98 -3.30 23.30
N VAL A 9 -57.86 -2.98 23.98
CA VAL A 9 -57.59 -2.00 25.07
C VAL A 9 -56.06 -1.73 25.28
N VAL A 10 -55.63 -0.48 25.04
CA VAL A 10 -54.91 0.47 25.94
C VAL A 10 -53.58 0.15 26.68
N SER A 11 -52.57 0.96 26.33
CA SER A 11 -51.44 1.60 27.05
C SER A 11 -50.65 0.89 28.14
N TRP A 12 -49.32 0.80 27.97
CA TRP A 12 -48.35 0.87 29.08
C TRP A 12 -47.12 1.71 28.66
N SER A 13 -47.18 3.00 28.97
CA SER A 13 -46.02 3.87 29.18
C SER A 13 -46.06 4.37 30.62
N SER A 14 -44.90 4.42 31.29
CA SER A 14 -44.64 4.80 32.69
C SER A 14 -44.66 3.66 33.73
N LYS A 15 -43.47 3.25 34.15
CA LYS A 15 -43.14 2.98 35.57
C LYS A 15 -41.62 3.00 35.76
N PHE A 16 -41.16 4.16 36.24
CA PHE A 16 -39.89 4.35 36.91
C PHE A 16 -39.86 3.57 38.23
N SER A 17 -38.65 3.35 38.75
CA SER A 17 -38.31 3.19 40.18
C SER A 17 -38.96 2.06 40.97
N ASN A 18 -38.18 1.00 41.27
CA ASN A 18 -38.03 0.42 42.62
C ASN A 18 -37.30 -0.94 42.54
N LEU A 19 -35.98 -0.94 42.73
CA LEU A 19 -35.29 -2.11 43.29
C LEU A 19 -34.04 -1.70 44.07
N THR A 20 -34.25 -0.89 45.10
CA THR A 20 -33.32 -0.67 46.20
C THR A 20 -34.08 -0.85 47.52
N SER A 21 -34.06 -2.07 48.09
CA SER A 21 -34.08 -2.32 49.55
C SER A 21 -34.14 -3.83 49.86
N ARG A 22 -33.47 -4.22 50.95
CA ARG A 22 -33.23 -5.59 51.50
C ARG A 22 -32.07 -6.30 50.79
N ILE A 23 -30.87 -6.41 51.37
CA ILE A 23 -30.55 -6.90 52.72
C ILE A 23 -29.38 -6.08 53.33
N ARG A 24 -29.67 -5.38 54.42
CA ARG A 24 -28.69 -4.98 55.45
C ARG A 24 -28.92 -5.89 56.65
N SER A 25 -27.97 -6.75 57.00
CA SER A 25 -27.72 -7.19 58.38
C SER A 25 -26.50 -8.13 58.43
N ALA A 26 -25.32 -7.55 58.69
CA ALA A 26 -24.26 -8.15 59.49
C ALA A 26 -23.20 -7.08 59.78
N LYS A 27 -23.43 -6.31 60.87
CA LYS A 27 -22.36 -5.69 61.68
C LYS A 27 -21.57 -6.85 62.32
N SER A 28 -20.27 -6.80 62.61
CA SER A 28 -19.54 -5.88 63.50
C SER A 28 -18.09 -6.36 63.54
N ARG A 29 -17.04 -5.52 63.51
CA ARG A 29 -16.22 -4.98 64.64
C ARG A 29 -14.84 -4.74 63.96
N SER A 30 -14.10 -3.66 64.11
CA SER A 30 -13.62 -3.06 65.36
C SER A 30 -12.84 -1.75 65.07
N ARG A 31 -13.03 -0.79 65.97
CA ARG A 31 -12.09 0.16 66.60
C ARG A 31 -10.91 0.72 65.81
N GLY A 32 -10.83 2.05 65.81
CA GLY A 32 -9.79 2.82 65.13
C GLY A 32 -8.49 3.03 65.90
N ALA A 33 -7.62 3.84 65.30
CA ALA A 33 -6.54 4.56 65.95
C ALA A 33 -6.21 5.81 65.11
N ARG A 34 -6.22 6.96 65.78
CA ARG A 34 -5.59 8.21 65.30
C ARG A 34 -4.09 7.99 65.17
N ARG A 35 -3.45 8.57 64.15
CA ARG A 35 -2.11 9.15 64.27
C ARG A 35 -1.92 10.29 63.28
N VAL A 36 -1.66 11.45 63.87
CA VAL A 36 -1.13 12.68 63.26
C VAL A 36 0.27 12.39 62.73
N PHE A 37 0.61 12.87 61.52
CA PHE A 37 2.00 13.15 61.17
C PHE A 37 2.13 14.41 60.30
N VAL A 38 3.17 15.16 60.64
CA VAL A 38 3.57 16.53 60.31
C VAL A 38 4.00 16.69 58.84
N PRO A 39 3.78 17.86 58.19
CA PRO A 39 4.42 18.16 56.91
C PRO A 39 5.85 18.66 57.11
N ILE A 40 6.82 17.99 56.50
CA ILE A 40 8.22 18.45 56.45
C ILE A 40 8.34 19.55 55.38
N ARG A 41 8.82 20.70 55.86
CA ARG A 41 9.22 21.88 55.10
C ARG A 41 10.70 21.71 54.77
N VAL A 42 11.10 21.77 53.50
CA VAL A 42 12.50 22.01 53.11
C VAL A 42 12.55 23.30 52.31
N LYS A 43 13.33 24.26 52.82
CA LYS A 43 13.58 25.58 52.24
C LYS A 43 14.92 25.59 51.48
N SER A 44 14.90 26.35 50.39
CA SER A 44 15.96 27.21 49.80
C SER A 44 17.21 26.59 49.17
N ARG A 45 17.43 26.95 47.89
CA ARG A 45 18.52 27.87 47.49
C ARG A 45 18.28 28.51 46.10
N GLU A 46 18.05 29.83 46.14
CA GLU A 46 18.46 30.88 45.18
C GLU A 46 19.97 30.71 44.82
N SER A 47 20.58 31.09 43.69
CA SER A 47 20.39 32.16 42.70
C SER A 47 21.26 31.85 41.47
N ARG A 48 20.88 32.34 40.28
CA ARG A 48 21.69 33.26 39.42
C ARG A 48 21.00 33.51 38.08
N ARG A 49 20.47 34.73 37.95
CA ARG A 49 20.16 35.40 36.68
C ARG A 49 21.48 35.88 36.06
N ILE A 50 21.60 35.77 34.74
CA ILE A 50 22.45 36.65 33.93
C ILE A 50 21.54 37.30 32.89
N VAL A 51 21.53 38.64 32.91
CA VAL A 51 20.98 39.53 31.89
C VAL A 51 22.15 40.36 31.37
N VAL A 52 21.99 40.88 30.14
CA VAL A 52 22.76 41.90 29.39
C VAL A 52 23.47 41.26 28.17
N GLY A 53 23.26 41.69 26.92
CA GLY A 53 22.61 42.91 26.46
C GLY A 53 22.31 42.93 24.96
N ARG A 54 21.53 43.96 24.59
CA ARG A 54 21.19 44.36 23.23
C ARG A 54 22.40 44.85 22.45
N ALA A 55 22.48 44.52 21.17
CA ALA A 55 23.04 45.40 20.15
C ALA A 55 22.21 45.28 18.86
N ARG A 56 21.70 46.41 18.38
CA ARG A 56 21.06 46.59 17.07
C ARG A 56 22.16 46.71 16.00
N SER A 57 21.95 46.13 14.82
CA SER A 57 22.26 46.82 13.55
C SER A 57 21.51 46.18 12.39
N ARG A 58 21.00 47.06 11.51
CA ARG A 58 20.36 46.76 10.24
C ARG A 58 21.44 46.43 9.20
N CYS A 59 21.14 45.55 8.23
CA CYS A 59 21.30 45.77 6.79
C CYS A 59 20.92 44.48 6.00
N SER A 60 20.15 44.66 4.93
CA SER A 60 19.79 43.64 3.92
C SER A 60 20.75 43.73 2.70
N PRO A 61 20.52 43.02 1.57
CA PRO A 61 21.21 41.80 1.20
C PRO A 61 22.10 41.93 -0.07
N GLY A 62 23.01 40.97 -0.29
CA GLY A 62 23.83 40.89 -1.51
C GLY A 62 24.13 39.44 -1.93
N CYS A 63 23.84 39.14 -3.19
CA CYS A 63 23.90 37.83 -3.89
C CYS A 63 25.32 37.20 -3.98
N PRO A 64 25.43 35.91 -4.38
CA PRO A 64 26.49 34.98 -3.99
C PRO A 64 27.71 34.99 -4.92
N ARG A 65 28.90 34.72 -4.35
CA ARG A 65 30.11 34.38 -5.12
C ARG A 65 30.45 32.89 -4.98
N ALA A 66 30.85 32.36 -6.13
CA ALA A 66 31.16 30.97 -6.45
C ALA A 66 32.12 30.28 -5.47
N TRP A 67 31.80 29.03 -5.13
CA TRP A 67 32.70 28.10 -4.45
C TRP A 67 33.26 27.09 -5.46
N THR A 68 34.53 27.27 -5.83
CA THR A 68 35.33 26.25 -6.50
C THR A 68 35.78 25.19 -5.50
N ARG A 69 35.37 23.94 -5.74
CA ARG A 69 35.79 22.73 -5.02
C ARG A 69 37.31 22.51 -5.13
N ARG A 70 38.00 22.37 -3.99
CA ARG A 70 39.31 21.69 -3.90
C ARG A 70 39.10 20.27 -3.36
N ARG A 71 39.57 19.27 -4.12
CA ARG A 71 39.74 17.87 -3.69
C ARG A 71 41.02 17.73 -2.87
N PRO A 72 41.08 16.87 -1.83
CA PRO A 72 42.33 16.32 -1.34
C PRO A 72 42.60 14.95 -1.97
N ALA A 73 43.87 14.75 -2.33
CA ALA A 73 44.43 13.52 -2.88
C ALA A 73 44.71 12.48 -1.78
N ILE A 74 44.44 11.22 -2.08
CA ILE A 74 44.81 10.05 -1.26
C ILE A 74 46.04 9.40 -1.90
N ARG A 75 47.11 9.17 -1.11
CA ARG A 75 48.26 8.34 -1.48
C ARG A 75 48.06 6.90 -0.99
N PRO A 76 48.52 5.88 -1.73
CA PRO A 76 48.42 4.48 -1.31
C PRO A 76 49.70 4.00 -0.61
N ARG A 77 49.56 3.06 0.33
CA ARG A 77 50.62 2.11 0.69
C ARG A 77 49.98 0.73 0.90
N GLY A 78 50.45 -0.27 0.14
CA GLY A 78 50.38 -1.69 0.51
C GLY A 78 51.29 -1.95 1.72
N SER A 79 51.47 -3.16 2.25
CA SER A 79 51.16 -4.54 1.88
C SER A 79 51.56 -5.37 3.11
N GLY A 80 50.92 -6.53 3.37
CA GLY A 80 51.42 -7.45 4.39
C GLY A 80 50.48 -8.60 4.67
N LEU A 81 50.84 -9.77 4.12
CA LEU A 81 50.35 -11.10 4.49
C LEU A 81 50.82 -11.46 5.91
N ASP A 82 50.05 -12.25 6.66
CA ASP A 82 50.53 -13.55 7.18
C ASP A 82 49.43 -14.37 7.89
N ASN A 83 49.61 -15.68 7.75
CA ASN A 83 48.81 -16.81 8.24
C ASN A 83 48.69 -16.89 9.76
N TYR A 84 47.65 -17.56 10.28
CA TYR A 84 47.83 -18.51 11.39
C TYR A 84 46.74 -19.60 11.42
N SER A 85 47.21 -20.83 11.62
CA SER A 85 46.48 -22.10 11.75
C SER A 85 46.25 -22.45 13.23
N SER A 86 45.12 -23.12 13.49
CA SER A 86 44.88 -24.18 14.50
C SER A 86 45.31 -24.00 15.97
N ALA A 87 44.35 -24.16 16.89
CA ALA A 87 44.56 -24.91 18.14
C ALA A 87 43.24 -25.46 18.71
N THR A 88 43.20 -26.77 18.88
CA THR A 88 42.29 -27.61 19.67
C THR A 88 42.51 -27.45 21.19
N THR A 89 41.46 -27.67 22.01
CA THR A 89 41.50 -28.53 23.23
C THR A 89 40.11 -28.82 23.85
N ASN A 90 39.78 -30.12 23.87
CA ASN A 90 39.01 -30.99 24.79
C ASN A 90 38.40 -30.48 26.12
N ARG A 91 37.16 -30.92 26.42
CA ARG A 91 36.75 -31.96 27.42
C ARG A 91 35.21 -32.08 27.48
N ALA A 92 34.61 -33.25 27.17
CA ALA A 92 34.13 -34.33 28.09
C ALA A 92 32.98 -33.87 29.03
N SER A 93 31.81 -34.52 29.22
CA SER A 93 31.35 -35.93 29.17
C SER A 93 29.81 -35.96 29.41
N GLN A 94 28.97 -36.57 28.54
CA GLN A 94 28.20 -37.86 28.68
C GLN A 94 27.05 -37.94 29.74
N PRO A 95 26.09 -38.91 29.69
CA PRO A 95 25.21 -39.38 28.60
C PRO A 95 23.77 -39.82 29.06
N SER A 96 22.84 -40.08 28.12
CA SER A 96 21.69 -41.03 28.22
C SER A 96 20.87 -40.97 26.91
N SER A 97 20.31 -41.99 26.26
CA SER A 97 20.28 -43.46 26.34
C SER A 97 19.53 -43.96 25.07
N HIS A 98 19.96 -45.10 24.51
CA HIS A 98 19.45 -45.85 23.33
C HIS A 98 17.98 -46.36 23.46
N PRO A 99 17.31 -47.00 22.45
CA PRO A 99 17.80 -47.87 21.35
C PRO A 99 17.21 -47.62 19.93
N SER A 100 17.97 -47.72 18.83
CA SER A 100 18.28 -48.90 17.99
C SER A 100 17.10 -49.66 17.35
N GLN A 101 16.96 -49.56 16.02
CA GLN A 101 16.67 -50.70 15.17
C GLN A 101 17.50 -50.62 13.87
N ARG A 102 18.28 -51.68 13.64
CA ARG A 102 18.95 -52.00 12.38
C ARG A 102 17.99 -52.83 11.53
N HIS A 103 17.90 -52.54 10.24
CA HIS A 103 17.76 -53.60 9.24
C HIS A 103 18.76 -53.36 8.09
N ASN A 104 19.27 -54.47 7.60
CA ASN A 104 20.46 -54.61 6.78
C ASN A 104 20.06 -55.41 5.52
N LEU A 105 20.82 -55.24 4.42
CA LEU A 105 20.81 -55.98 3.13
C LEU A 105 19.69 -55.60 2.13
N LYS A 106 19.93 -55.42 0.82
CA LYS A 106 20.89 -56.06 -0.09
C LYS A 106 21.11 -55.20 -1.35
N ARG A 107 22.36 -55.18 -1.84
CA ARG A 107 22.77 -54.78 -3.20
C ARG A 107 22.17 -55.73 -4.25
N LYS A 108 21.76 -55.20 -5.41
CA LYS A 108 21.89 -55.89 -6.72
C LYS A 108 22.36 -54.88 -7.78
N LYS A 109 23.59 -55.10 -8.27
CA LYS A 109 24.09 -54.61 -9.55
C LYS A 109 23.58 -55.55 -10.64
N ALA A 110 23.09 -55.01 -11.75
CA ALA A 110 23.07 -55.73 -13.02
C ALA A 110 23.57 -54.78 -14.12
N LYS A 111 24.66 -55.20 -14.75
CA LYS A 111 25.18 -54.66 -16.01
C LYS A 111 24.24 -55.08 -17.13
N ASN A 112 23.99 -54.20 -18.11
CA ASN A 112 23.87 -54.68 -19.47
C ASN A 112 24.44 -53.67 -20.47
N THR A 113 25.24 -54.19 -21.39
CA THR A 113 25.98 -53.53 -22.45
C THR A 113 25.38 -53.91 -23.81
N ARG A 114 25.17 -52.94 -24.70
CA ARG A 114 25.31 -53.04 -26.18
C ARG A 114 24.99 -51.64 -26.76
N LYS A 115 26.01 -50.88 -27.18
CA LYS A 115 26.60 -50.79 -28.54
C LYS A 115 25.63 -50.32 -29.64
N THR A 116 25.86 -49.06 -30.05
CA THR A 116 25.94 -48.51 -31.42
C THR A 116 24.72 -48.56 -32.34
N ASN A 117 24.20 -47.39 -32.72
CA ASN A 117 24.54 -46.79 -34.02
C ASN A 117 24.16 -45.29 -34.10
N PHE A 118 25.07 -44.56 -34.72
CA PHE A 118 24.97 -43.19 -35.19
C PHE A 118 24.00 -43.11 -36.37
N GLU A 119 23.17 -42.05 -36.42
CA GLU A 119 22.77 -41.44 -37.69
C GLU A 119 22.33 -39.99 -37.46
N LYS A 120 23.03 -39.06 -38.12
CA LYS A 120 22.69 -37.63 -38.21
C LYS A 120 21.76 -37.43 -39.40
N PRO A 121 20.73 -36.57 -39.34
CA PRO A 121 20.16 -35.99 -40.55
C PRO A 121 20.89 -34.70 -40.91
N ALA A 122 21.28 -34.63 -42.17
CA ALA A 122 21.96 -33.52 -42.81
C ALA A 122 21.02 -32.31 -43.03
N LEU A 123 21.61 -31.12 -42.91
CA LEU A 123 21.10 -29.86 -43.43
C LEU A 123 21.10 -29.86 -44.97
N PRO A 124 20.04 -29.37 -45.64
CA PRO A 124 20.15 -28.89 -47.00
C PRO A 124 20.43 -27.38 -47.01
N SER A 125 21.64 -27.03 -47.43
CA SER A 125 21.99 -25.70 -47.95
C SER A 125 21.34 -25.54 -49.33
N ILE A 126 20.45 -24.57 -49.48
CA ILE A 126 20.05 -24.06 -50.80
C ILE A 126 20.32 -22.55 -50.82
N TYR A 127 21.45 -22.21 -51.44
CA TYR A 127 21.75 -20.87 -51.94
C TYR A 127 20.93 -20.63 -53.21
N THR A 128 20.00 -19.67 -53.17
CA THR A 128 19.56 -18.98 -54.39
C THR A 128 19.55 -17.48 -54.14
N ALA A 129 20.49 -16.80 -54.80
CA ALA A 129 20.64 -15.36 -54.81
C ALA A 129 19.39 -14.69 -55.41
N ARG A 130 18.75 -13.78 -54.67
CA ARG A 130 17.85 -12.76 -55.25
C ARG A 130 18.48 -11.39 -55.08
N ARG A 131 18.71 -10.79 -56.24
CA ARG A 131 19.31 -9.47 -56.48
C ARG A 131 18.46 -8.36 -55.83
N ARG A 132 19.09 -7.51 -55.03
CA ARG A 132 18.57 -6.17 -54.69
C ARG A 132 18.93 -5.20 -55.82
N PRO A 133 18.01 -4.33 -56.31
CA PRO A 133 18.38 -3.25 -57.21
C PRO A 133 18.98 -2.07 -56.43
N ARG A 134 20.05 -1.48 -56.99
CA ARG A 134 20.67 -0.23 -56.55
C ARG A 134 19.79 0.97 -56.95
N PRO A 135 19.85 2.12 -56.23
CA PRO A 135 19.20 3.35 -56.65
C PRO A 135 20.02 4.09 -57.72
N SER A 136 19.32 4.61 -58.72
CA SER A 136 19.86 5.50 -59.76
C SER A 136 19.99 6.94 -59.27
N ARG A 137 20.92 7.64 -59.92
CA ARG A 137 21.54 8.92 -59.57
C ARG A 137 20.96 10.09 -60.41
N ILE A 138 21.02 11.29 -59.82
CA ILE A 138 21.32 12.62 -60.44
C ILE A 138 20.19 13.33 -61.22
N HIS A 139 19.86 14.55 -60.77
CA HIS A 139 20.09 15.80 -61.55
C HIS A 139 20.22 17.02 -60.63
N CYS A 140 21.20 17.87 -60.94
CA CYS A 140 21.57 19.11 -60.26
C CYS A 140 21.46 20.31 -61.22
N LEU A 141 21.04 21.46 -60.66
CA LEU A 141 21.44 22.86 -60.98
C LEU A 141 20.91 23.50 -62.28
N PRO A 142 20.71 24.86 -62.34
CA PRO A 142 21.68 25.95 -62.03
C PRO A 142 21.17 27.03 -61.05
N ALA A 143 21.95 27.66 -60.15
CA ALA A 143 23.15 28.51 -60.26
C ALA A 143 22.91 29.89 -60.93
N ILE A 144 22.75 30.95 -60.11
CA ILE A 144 23.00 32.35 -60.46
C ILE A 144 23.78 33.02 -59.30
N ARG A 145 25.00 33.50 -59.59
CA ARG A 145 25.77 34.55 -58.85
C ARG A 145 25.33 35.91 -59.44
N SER A 146 25.29 37.06 -58.77
CA SER A 146 26.30 37.80 -57.99
C SER A 146 25.68 39.15 -57.59
N CYS A 147 25.98 39.70 -56.41
CA CYS A 147 26.58 41.04 -56.21
C CYS A 147 26.53 41.52 -54.74
N ARG A 148 27.57 42.28 -54.38
CA ARG A 148 27.95 42.76 -53.03
C ARG A 148 27.10 43.94 -52.53
N ASN A 149 27.04 44.05 -51.19
CA ASN A 149 27.31 45.24 -50.34
C ASN A 149 26.27 45.40 -49.22
N GLY A 150 26.74 45.71 -48.00
CA GLY A 150 25.90 46.28 -46.96
C GLY A 150 26.07 45.67 -45.58
N THR A 151 26.87 46.34 -44.77
CA THR A 151 27.12 46.15 -43.33
C THR A 151 25.85 46.13 -42.47
N HIS A 152 25.76 45.21 -41.50
CA HIS A 152 25.45 45.47 -40.08
C HIS A 152 25.30 44.17 -39.28
N HIS A 153 26.14 43.99 -38.25
CA HIS A 153 25.84 43.11 -37.11
C HIS A 153 24.63 43.68 -36.33
N PRO A 154 23.76 42.83 -35.76
CA PRO A 154 23.93 42.57 -34.33
C PRO A 154 23.77 41.09 -33.96
N SER A 155 24.83 40.51 -33.42
CA SER A 155 24.77 39.29 -32.62
C SER A 155 24.34 39.65 -31.19
N ALA A 156 23.05 39.54 -30.87
CA ALA A 156 22.56 39.49 -29.48
C ALA A 156 21.10 39.04 -29.30
N SER A 157 20.28 38.86 -30.36
CA SER A 157 18.85 38.55 -30.19
C SER A 157 18.45 37.08 -30.36
N LEU A 158 19.33 36.23 -30.93
CA LEU A 158 19.01 34.84 -31.26
C LEU A 158 19.03 33.88 -30.05
N THR A 159 19.68 34.24 -28.94
CA THR A 159 19.67 33.45 -27.69
C THR A 159 18.48 33.78 -26.79
N ALA A 160 17.99 35.02 -26.81
CA ALA A 160 16.83 35.43 -26.01
C ALA A 160 15.51 34.84 -26.53
N TRP A 161 15.37 34.71 -27.86
CA TRP A 161 14.20 34.08 -28.49
C TRP A 161 14.12 32.57 -28.23
N GLY A 162 15.25 31.86 -28.30
CA GLY A 162 15.29 30.42 -28.00
C GLY A 162 14.98 30.10 -26.53
N VAL A 163 15.45 30.94 -25.60
CA VAL A 163 15.15 30.79 -24.16
C VAL A 163 13.70 31.19 -23.85
N ALA A 164 13.16 32.22 -24.50
CA ALA A 164 11.77 32.63 -24.33
C ALA A 164 10.78 31.61 -24.93
N ALA A 165 11.10 31.00 -26.08
CA ALA A 165 10.31 29.95 -26.69
C ALA A 165 10.34 28.65 -25.87
N ALA A 166 11.51 28.24 -25.38
CA ALA A 166 11.62 27.10 -24.47
C ALA A 166 10.90 27.36 -23.13
N ALA A 167 10.94 28.59 -22.61
CA ALA A 167 10.17 28.98 -21.42
C ALA A 167 8.67 29.08 -21.70
N ALA A 168 8.24 29.42 -22.91
CA ALA A 168 6.84 29.45 -23.32
C ALA A 168 6.29 28.02 -23.47
N VAL A 169 7.01 27.12 -24.14
CA VAL A 169 6.66 25.70 -24.23
C VAL A 169 6.69 25.03 -22.86
N ALA A 170 7.70 25.31 -22.02
CA ALA A 170 7.71 24.82 -20.64
C ALA A 170 6.56 25.39 -19.79
N ARG A 171 6.10 26.63 -20.07
CA ARG A 171 4.92 27.21 -19.42
C ARG A 171 3.61 26.62 -19.95
N GLU A 172 3.55 26.24 -21.22
CA GLU A 172 2.40 25.59 -21.85
C GLU A 172 2.28 24.13 -21.36
N MET A 173 3.38 23.37 -21.35
CA MET A 173 3.45 22.03 -20.74
C MET A 173 3.19 22.05 -19.22
N ALA A 174 3.72 23.06 -18.50
CA ALA A 174 3.37 23.26 -17.08
C ALA A 174 1.94 23.75 -16.88
N SER A 175 1.26 24.26 -17.92
CA SER A 175 -0.15 24.60 -17.88
C SER A 175 -1.06 23.38 -18.12
N GLU A 176 -0.54 22.34 -18.77
CA GLU A 176 -1.24 21.07 -19.04
C GLU A 176 -1.23 20.11 -17.84
N ALA A 177 -0.16 20.10 -17.02
CA ALA A 177 -0.04 19.26 -15.82
C ALA A 177 -0.70 19.86 -14.57
N LYS A 178 -1.93 20.36 -14.68
CA LYS A 178 -2.72 20.82 -13.52
C LYS A 178 -3.50 19.67 -12.90
N ASP A 179 -3.76 19.77 -11.59
CA ASP A 179 -4.63 18.85 -10.85
C ASP A 179 -4.27 17.37 -11.10
N VAL A 180 -2.97 17.07 -11.12
CA VAL A 180 -2.45 15.71 -11.34
C VAL A 180 -2.96 14.79 -10.23
N GLY A 181 -3.46 13.63 -10.63
CA GLY A 181 -3.94 12.63 -9.69
C GLY A 181 -4.57 11.42 -10.34
N ILE A 182 -5.47 10.76 -9.63
CA ILE A 182 -6.09 9.52 -10.11
C ILE A 182 -7.26 9.86 -11.03
N LEU A 183 -7.16 9.45 -12.29
CA LEU A 183 -8.18 9.59 -13.33
C LEU A 183 -9.20 8.44 -13.32
N ALA A 184 -8.71 7.22 -13.17
CA ALA A 184 -9.51 6.01 -13.21
C ALA A 184 -8.98 5.00 -12.19
N MET A 185 -9.87 4.15 -11.69
CA MET A 185 -9.52 3.10 -10.75
C MET A 185 -10.34 1.84 -11.02
N ASP A 186 -9.71 0.67 -10.88
CA ASP A 186 -10.38 -0.62 -10.86
C ASP A 186 -9.75 -1.52 -9.79
N ILE A 187 -10.52 -2.51 -9.33
CA ILE A 187 -10.14 -3.44 -8.27
C ILE A 187 -10.46 -4.87 -8.66
N TYR A 188 -9.54 -5.78 -8.34
CA TYR A 188 -9.73 -7.22 -8.37
C TYR A 188 -9.45 -7.80 -6.99
N PHE A 189 -10.30 -8.71 -6.53
CA PHE A 189 -10.02 -9.60 -5.41
C PHE A 189 -10.51 -11.01 -5.76
N PRO A 190 -9.85 -12.08 -5.27
CA PRO A 190 -10.29 -13.44 -5.52
C PRO A 190 -11.74 -13.66 -5.10
N PRO A 191 -12.53 -14.44 -5.87
CA PRO A 191 -13.92 -14.73 -5.51
C PRO A 191 -14.03 -15.63 -4.28
N ASN A 192 -13.00 -16.42 -3.97
CA ASN A 192 -12.97 -17.30 -2.81
C ASN A 192 -12.80 -16.51 -1.52
N CYS A 193 -13.69 -16.72 -0.55
CA CYS A 193 -13.57 -16.12 0.78
C CYS A 193 -13.98 -17.06 1.91
N VAL A 194 -13.44 -16.84 3.10
CA VAL A 194 -13.87 -17.51 4.34
C VAL A 194 -14.56 -16.50 5.25
N LEU A 195 -15.67 -16.91 5.89
CA LEU A 195 -16.37 -16.05 6.86
C LEU A 195 -15.65 -16.06 8.20
N GLN A 196 -15.49 -14.89 8.80
CA GLN A 196 -14.75 -14.76 10.06
C GLN A 196 -15.47 -15.41 11.24
N GLU A 197 -16.82 -15.40 11.28
CA GLU A 197 -17.59 -16.10 12.32
C GLU A 197 -17.42 -17.63 12.24
N GLU A 198 -17.34 -18.19 11.03
CA GLU A 198 -17.06 -19.61 10.85
C GLU A 198 -15.62 -19.95 11.23
N LEU A 199 -14.67 -19.06 10.90
CA LEU A 199 -13.27 -19.21 11.28
C LEU A 199 -13.06 -19.11 12.80
N GLU A 200 -13.84 -18.27 13.50
CA GLU A 200 -13.84 -18.22 14.97
C GLU A 200 -14.21 -19.59 15.57
N THR A 201 -15.24 -20.22 15.01
CA THR A 201 -15.71 -21.55 15.44
C THR A 201 -14.66 -22.62 15.14
N HIS A 202 -14.09 -22.61 13.93
CA HIS A 202 -13.05 -23.54 13.51
C HIS A 202 -11.79 -23.46 14.39
N ASP A 203 -11.34 -22.25 14.70
CA ASP A 203 -10.12 -22.02 15.47
C ASP A 203 -10.33 -22.21 16.99
N GLY A 204 -11.56 -22.52 17.44
CA GLY A 204 -11.88 -22.71 18.85
C GLY A 204 -11.73 -21.44 19.69
N VAL A 205 -11.95 -20.27 19.09
CA VAL A 205 -11.85 -18.98 19.79
C VAL A 205 -13.22 -18.45 20.22
N SER A 206 -13.24 -17.48 21.14
CA SER A 206 -14.49 -16.86 21.60
C SER A 206 -15.22 -16.14 20.46
N LYS A 207 -16.54 -16.30 20.39
CA LYS A 207 -17.41 -15.53 19.49
C LYS A 207 -17.11 -14.03 19.59
N GLY A 208 -16.96 -13.37 18.45
CA GLY A 208 -16.62 -11.96 18.37
C GLY A 208 -15.13 -11.65 18.37
N LYS A 209 -14.22 -12.62 18.54
CA LYS A 209 -12.78 -12.34 18.56
C LYS A 209 -12.29 -11.73 17.25
N TYR A 210 -12.79 -12.20 16.11
CA TYR A 210 -12.43 -11.71 14.78
C TYR A 210 -13.44 -10.67 14.30
N THR A 211 -14.74 -10.97 14.42
CA THR A 211 -15.82 -10.09 13.94
C THR A 211 -15.95 -8.77 14.70
N ILE A 212 -15.64 -8.75 16.00
CA ILE A 212 -15.68 -7.54 16.85
C ILE A 212 -14.27 -7.10 17.24
N GLY A 213 -13.43 -8.05 17.67
CA GLY A 213 -12.08 -7.79 18.16
C GLY A 213 -11.16 -7.27 17.05
N LEU A 214 -11.19 -7.89 15.87
CA LEU A 214 -10.51 -7.37 14.67
C LEU A 214 -11.42 -6.47 13.83
N GLY A 215 -12.74 -6.65 13.95
CA GLY A 215 -13.73 -5.93 13.16
C GLY A 215 -13.83 -6.45 11.72
N GLN A 216 -13.50 -7.72 11.49
CA GLN A 216 -13.44 -8.35 10.17
C GLN A 216 -14.64 -9.27 9.92
N ASP A 217 -15.23 -9.21 8.72
CA ASP A 217 -16.45 -9.97 8.40
C ASP A 217 -16.14 -11.20 7.54
N SER A 218 -15.31 -11.04 6.52
CA SER A 218 -14.80 -12.13 5.68
C SER A 218 -13.38 -11.85 5.21
N MET A 219 -12.72 -12.88 4.67
CA MET A 219 -11.34 -12.81 4.20
C MET A 219 -11.23 -13.51 2.85
N ALA A 220 -10.85 -12.77 1.81
CA ALA A 220 -10.61 -13.31 0.48
C ALA A 220 -9.20 -13.92 0.41
N PHE A 221 -9.01 -14.96 -0.40
CA PHE A 221 -7.72 -15.63 -0.54
C PHE A 221 -7.55 -16.21 -1.94
N CYS A 222 -6.30 -16.23 -2.41
CA CYS A 222 -5.95 -16.90 -3.66
C CYS A 222 -5.94 -18.42 -3.49
N THR A 223 -6.46 -19.13 -4.49
CA THR A 223 -6.19 -20.57 -4.67
C THR A 223 -4.92 -20.76 -5.49
N GLU A 224 -4.53 -22.00 -5.81
CA GLU A 224 -3.35 -22.25 -6.66
C GLU A 224 -3.48 -21.72 -8.10
N ALA A 225 -4.68 -21.34 -8.52
CA ALA A 225 -4.94 -20.74 -9.83
C ALA A 225 -4.66 -19.23 -9.86
N GLU A 226 -4.50 -18.56 -8.72
CA GLU A 226 -4.34 -17.11 -8.64
C GLU A 226 -3.04 -16.72 -7.93
N ASP A 227 -2.37 -15.69 -8.45
CA ASP A 227 -1.21 -15.07 -7.79
C ASP A 227 -1.20 -13.56 -8.06
N VAL A 228 -0.23 -12.82 -7.50
CA VAL A 228 -0.15 -11.36 -7.68
C VAL A 228 0.04 -10.93 -9.14
N ILE A 229 0.61 -11.79 -9.99
CA ILE A 229 0.75 -11.51 -11.42
C ILE A 229 -0.61 -11.66 -12.10
N SER A 230 -1.33 -12.75 -11.84
CA SER A 230 -2.65 -12.99 -12.43
C SER A 230 -3.69 -11.96 -11.98
N MET A 231 -3.67 -11.57 -10.71
CA MET A 231 -4.50 -10.47 -10.19
C MET A 231 -4.18 -9.14 -10.89
N SER A 232 -2.87 -8.85 -11.09
CA SER A 232 -2.42 -7.62 -11.73
C SER A 232 -2.79 -7.57 -13.22
N LEU A 233 -2.57 -8.65 -13.97
CA LEU A 233 -2.98 -8.77 -15.37
C LEU A 233 -4.49 -8.57 -15.52
N THR A 234 -5.27 -9.18 -14.62
CA THR A 234 -6.73 -9.06 -14.60
C THR A 234 -7.18 -7.62 -14.38
N VAL A 235 -6.70 -6.95 -13.33
CA VAL A 235 -7.15 -5.59 -13.01
C VAL A 235 -6.68 -4.56 -14.05
N VAL A 236 -5.48 -4.73 -14.63
CA VAL A 236 -4.98 -3.83 -15.68
C VAL A 236 -5.77 -3.99 -16.98
N LYS A 237 -5.97 -5.21 -17.49
CA LYS A 237 -6.80 -5.41 -18.69
C LYS A 237 -8.25 -4.96 -18.45
N SER A 238 -8.80 -5.18 -17.26
CA SER A 238 -10.14 -4.69 -16.88
C SER A 238 -10.21 -3.15 -16.93
N LEU A 239 -9.26 -2.45 -16.32
CA LEU A 239 -9.20 -0.98 -16.35
C LEU A 239 -9.08 -0.46 -17.78
N LEU A 240 -8.12 -0.96 -18.56
CA LEU A 240 -7.90 -0.50 -19.94
C LEU A 240 -9.15 -0.70 -20.80
N LYS A 241 -9.79 -1.87 -20.68
CA LYS A 241 -11.01 -2.20 -21.43
C LYS A 241 -12.19 -1.33 -21.00
N ASN A 242 -12.48 -1.26 -19.70
CA ASN A 242 -13.73 -0.66 -19.20
C ASN A 242 -13.73 0.88 -19.29
N TYR A 243 -12.55 1.51 -19.23
CA TYR A 243 -12.41 2.95 -19.46
C TYR A 243 -12.05 3.29 -20.92
N ASN A 244 -11.96 2.29 -21.81
CA ASN A 244 -11.57 2.44 -23.21
C ASN A 244 -10.24 3.21 -23.40
N ILE A 245 -9.22 2.80 -22.64
CA ILE A 245 -7.89 3.40 -22.67
C ILE A 245 -7.04 2.67 -23.70
N ASP A 246 -6.52 3.42 -24.67
CA ASP A 246 -5.54 2.91 -25.61
C ASP A 246 -4.25 2.52 -24.86
N PRO A 247 -3.80 1.24 -24.91
CA PRO A 247 -2.55 0.84 -24.27
C PRO A 247 -1.31 1.62 -24.76
N MET A 248 -1.35 2.21 -25.97
CA MET A 248 -0.29 3.10 -26.47
C MET A 248 -0.20 4.43 -25.70
N SER A 249 -1.27 4.82 -25.00
CA SER A 249 -1.34 6.04 -24.19
C SER A 249 -0.72 5.92 -22.81
N ILE A 250 -0.12 4.76 -22.47
CA ILE A 250 0.60 4.56 -21.20
C ILE A 250 2.10 4.83 -21.42
N GLY A 251 2.68 5.76 -20.66
CA GLY A 251 4.10 6.13 -20.71
C GLY A 251 4.89 5.71 -19.47
N ARG A 252 4.21 5.42 -18.37
CA ARG A 252 4.80 4.87 -17.15
C ARG A 252 3.90 3.82 -16.54
N LEU A 253 4.47 2.69 -16.12
CA LEU A 253 3.81 1.61 -15.40
C LEU A 253 4.67 1.20 -14.21
N GLU A 254 4.13 1.32 -12.99
CA GLU A 254 4.85 1.00 -11.77
C GLU A 254 4.01 0.13 -10.83
N VAL A 255 4.64 -0.88 -10.23
CA VAL A 255 3.96 -1.83 -9.33
C VAL A 255 4.42 -1.63 -7.89
N GLY A 256 3.48 -1.51 -6.96
CA GLY A 256 3.74 -1.63 -5.53
C GLY A 256 3.36 -3.03 -5.05
N SER A 257 4.30 -3.74 -4.44
CA SER A 257 4.03 -5.05 -3.83
C SER A 257 5.06 -5.40 -2.76
N GLU A 258 4.66 -6.24 -1.80
CA GLU A 258 5.53 -6.95 -0.87
C GLU A 258 5.46 -8.48 -1.00
N THR A 259 4.67 -9.00 -1.97
CA THR A 259 4.65 -10.41 -2.35
C THR A 259 5.72 -10.67 -3.42
N VAL A 260 6.88 -11.15 -2.99
CA VAL A 260 8.01 -11.46 -3.88
C VAL A 260 7.85 -12.85 -4.49
N ILE A 261 7.67 -12.90 -5.81
CA ILE A 261 7.68 -14.15 -6.60
C ILE A 261 9.07 -14.42 -7.22
N ASP A 262 9.78 -13.36 -7.61
CA ASP A 262 11.15 -13.41 -8.13
C ASP A 262 11.96 -12.28 -7.49
N LYS A 263 13.23 -12.55 -7.15
CA LYS A 263 14.09 -11.61 -6.44
C LYS A 263 14.73 -10.54 -7.34
N SER A 264 14.61 -10.70 -8.66
CA SER A 264 15.21 -9.81 -9.66
C SER A 264 14.21 -9.39 -10.73
N LYS A 265 13.38 -10.29 -11.25
CA LYS A 265 12.38 -9.99 -12.28
C LYS A 265 11.15 -9.36 -11.63
N SER A 266 10.87 -8.11 -11.99
CA SER A 266 9.74 -7.35 -11.48
C SER A 266 8.39 -7.84 -12.03
N ILE A 267 7.32 -7.68 -11.23
CA ILE A 267 5.93 -7.85 -11.65
C ILE A 267 5.63 -6.93 -12.84
N LYS A 268 6.16 -5.70 -12.84
CA LYS A 268 6.06 -4.77 -13.99
C LYS A 268 6.43 -5.43 -15.32
N THR A 269 7.51 -6.21 -15.37
CA THR A 269 7.91 -6.89 -16.62
C THR A 269 7.00 -8.05 -17.01
N TRP A 270 6.22 -8.63 -16.11
CA TRP A 270 5.15 -9.55 -16.47
C TRP A 270 3.98 -8.81 -17.11
N LEU A 271 3.66 -7.60 -16.64
CA LEU A 271 2.57 -6.78 -17.19
C LEU A 271 2.88 -6.22 -18.59
N MET A 272 4.15 -6.14 -18.98
CA MET A 272 4.53 -5.69 -20.32
C MET A 272 3.93 -6.54 -21.45
N GLN A 273 3.59 -7.81 -21.19
CA GLN A 273 2.87 -8.67 -22.15
C GLN A 273 1.57 -8.03 -22.68
N ILE A 274 0.89 -7.21 -21.87
CA ILE A 274 -0.32 -6.47 -22.26
C ILE A 274 -0.03 -5.43 -23.36
N PHE A 275 1.17 -4.84 -23.33
CA PHE A 275 1.57 -3.70 -24.13
C PHE A 275 2.48 -4.10 -25.31
N GLU A 276 3.16 -5.24 -25.21
CA GLU A 276 3.91 -5.85 -26.30
C GLU A 276 2.99 -6.18 -27.50
N GLU A 277 1.74 -6.61 -27.23
CA GLU A 277 0.71 -6.89 -28.24
C GLU A 277 0.41 -5.69 -29.15
N CYS A 278 0.47 -4.46 -28.63
CA CYS A 278 0.25 -3.23 -29.40
C CYS A 278 1.55 -2.53 -29.81
N GLY A 279 2.71 -3.08 -29.46
CA GLY A 279 4.03 -2.50 -29.76
C GLY A 279 4.44 -1.34 -28.85
N ASN A 280 3.76 -1.11 -27.72
CA ASN A 280 4.17 -0.08 -26.74
C ASN A 280 5.19 -0.65 -25.74
N THR A 281 6.48 -0.52 -26.05
CA THR A 281 7.56 -1.00 -25.16
C THR A 281 8.29 0.12 -24.42
N ASP A 282 8.12 1.37 -24.85
CA ASP A 282 8.73 2.55 -24.22
C ASP A 282 7.84 3.04 -23.06
N ILE A 283 7.90 2.29 -21.95
CA ILE A 283 7.12 2.52 -20.74
C ILE A 283 8.05 2.49 -19.53
N GLU A 284 8.24 3.64 -18.88
CA GLU A 284 9.04 3.76 -17.65
C GLU A 284 8.43 3.01 -16.46
N GLY A 285 9.19 2.87 -15.37
CA GLY A 285 8.74 2.29 -14.11
C GLY A 285 9.13 0.81 -13.93
N VAL A 286 9.15 0.39 -12.66
CA VAL A 286 9.54 -0.95 -12.18
C VAL A 286 8.69 -1.30 -10.96
N ASP A 287 9.17 -2.18 -10.07
CA ASP A 287 8.51 -2.44 -8.80
C ASP A 287 9.08 -1.54 -7.69
N SER A 288 8.22 -1.03 -6.82
CA SER A 288 8.54 -0.28 -5.61
C SER A 288 8.11 -1.08 -4.38
N SER A 289 9.02 -1.30 -3.42
CA SER A 289 8.73 -2.15 -2.26
C SER A 289 9.22 -1.57 -0.94
N ASN A 290 8.33 -1.51 0.04
CA ASN A 290 8.60 -1.51 1.47
C ASN A 290 7.29 -1.91 2.18
N ALA A 291 7.10 -3.21 2.43
CA ALA A 291 5.86 -3.73 3.01
C ALA A 291 4.61 -3.12 2.32
N CYS A 292 3.57 -2.82 3.10
CA CYS A 292 2.32 -2.24 2.60
C CYS A 292 2.43 -0.81 2.03
N TYR A 293 3.61 -0.18 2.03
CA TYR A 293 3.82 1.18 1.51
C TYR A 293 4.12 1.22 -0.01
N GLY A 294 4.52 0.10 -0.60
CA GLY A 294 5.01 0.04 -1.99
C GLY A 294 4.07 0.69 -3.02
N GLY A 295 2.75 0.49 -2.88
CA GLY A 295 1.73 1.10 -3.74
C GLY A 295 1.71 2.64 -3.67
N THR A 296 1.94 3.19 -2.47
CA THR A 296 2.02 4.63 -2.27
C THR A 296 3.32 5.22 -2.80
N ALA A 297 4.44 4.49 -2.70
CA ALA A 297 5.67 4.88 -3.38
C ALA A 297 5.47 4.96 -4.90
N ALA A 298 4.90 3.92 -5.52
CA ALA A 298 4.61 3.87 -6.94
C ALA A 298 3.66 5.00 -7.40
N LEU A 299 2.62 5.28 -6.60
CA LEU A 299 1.70 6.39 -6.84
C LEU A 299 2.42 7.74 -6.85
N PHE A 300 3.24 8.02 -5.84
CA PHE A 300 4.01 9.26 -5.80
C PHE A 300 5.01 9.38 -6.93
N ASN A 301 5.66 8.27 -7.31
CA ASN A 301 6.59 8.26 -8.43
C ASN A 301 5.88 8.59 -9.75
N CYS A 302 4.67 8.07 -9.98
CA CYS A 302 3.88 8.40 -11.17
C CYS A 302 3.41 9.85 -11.18
N VAL A 303 2.92 10.39 -10.05
CA VAL A 303 2.53 11.81 -9.94
C VAL A 303 3.73 12.71 -10.22
N ASN A 304 4.86 12.44 -9.56
CA ASN A 304 6.09 13.20 -9.77
C ASN A 304 6.57 13.11 -11.22
N TRP A 305 6.42 11.96 -11.88
CA TRP A 305 6.77 11.78 -13.29
C TRP A 305 5.88 12.63 -14.21
N VAL A 306 4.55 12.65 -14.01
CA VAL A 306 3.63 13.53 -14.75
C VAL A 306 3.98 15.00 -14.54
N GLU A 307 4.38 15.40 -13.34
CA GLU A 307 4.80 16.77 -13.01
C GLU A 307 6.24 17.11 -13.47
N SER A 308 6.98 16.16 -14.05
CA SER A 308 8.40 16.34 -14.39
C SER A 308 8.64 16.81 -15.82
N ASN A 309 9.85 17.30 -16.09
CA ASN A 309 10.30 17.64 -17.44
C ASN A 309 10.47 16.42 -18.37
N SER A 310 10.45 15.19 -17.83
CA SER A 310 10.51 13.95 -18.64
C SER A 310 9.12 13.41 -18.98
N TRP A 311 8.04 14.09 -18.54
CA TRP A 311 6.70 13.71 -18.95
C TRP A 311 6.54 13.89 -20.46
N ASP A 312 5.96 12.88 -21.11
CA ASP A 312 5.79 12.79 -22.56
C ASP A 312 4.33 12.97 -23.00
N GLY A 313 3.46 13.42 -22.09
CA GLY A 313 2.03 13.61 -22.33
C GLY A 313 1.18 12.36 -22.11
N ARG A 314 1.78 11.18 -21.90
CA ARG A 314 1.05 9.91 -21.69
C ARG A 314 0.63 9.70 -20.24
N TYR A 315 -0.26 8.75 -19.99
CA TYR A 315 -0.71 8.41 -18.64
C TYR A 315 0.34 7.60 -17.88
N GLY A 316 0.35 7.80 -16.55
CA GLY A 316 0.94 6.85 -15.62
C GLY A 316 -0.07 5.77 -15.25
N LEU A 317 0.39 4.56 -14.98
CA LEU A 317 -0.42 3.45 -14.50
C LEU A 317 0.24 2.85 -13.26
N VAL A 318 -0.47 2.86 -12.14
CA VAL A 318 0.00 2.31 -10.87
C VAL A 318 -0.77 1.04 -10.57
N VAL A 319 -0.06 -0.03 -10.21
CA VAL A 319 -0.67 -1.28 -9.76
C VAL A 319 -0.23 -1.58 -8.34
N CYS A 320 -1.17 -1.75 -7.41
CA CYS A 320 -0.90 -2.25 -6.06
C CYS A 320 -1.40 -3.68 -6.00
N THR A 321 -0.57 -4.66 -5.67
CA THR A 321 -0.98 -6.07 -5.68
C THR A 321 -0.31 -6.85 -4.55
N ASP A 322 -1.07 -7.63 -3.81
CA ASP A 322 -0.55 -8.50 -2.77
C ASP A 322 -1.49 -9.66 -2.45
N SER A 323 -0.89 -10.75 -1.98
CA SER A 323 -1.55 -11.83 -1.25
C SER A 323 -0.98 -11.87 0.17
N ALA A 324 -1.78 -11.48 1.15
CA ALA A 324 -1.41 -11.45 2.57
C ALA A 324 -1.75 -12.80 3.22
N VAL A 325 -0.74 -13.63 3.36
CA VAL A 325 -0.85 -14.96 3.98
C VAL A 325 0.01 -15.04 5.23
N TYR A 326 -0.50 -15.73 6.26
CA TYR A 326 0.18 -15.92 7.53
C TYR A 326 0.16 -17.39 7.94
N ALA A 327 1.19 -17.78 8.69
CA ALA A 327 1.28 -19.08 9.32
C ALA A 327 0.09 -19.34 10.27
N GLU A 328 -0.05 -20.59 10.71
CA GLU A 328 -1.01 -20.93 11.76
C GLU A 328 -0.82 -20.08 13.02
N GLY A 329 -1.93 -19.57 13.55
CA GLY A 329 -1.92 -18.76 14.76
C GLY A 329 -2.71 -17.45 14.62
N PRO A 330 -2.51 -16.51 15.55
CA PRO A 330 -3.40 -15.36 15.75
C PRO A 330 -3.37 -14.32 14.62
N ALA A 331 -2.41 -14.39 13.70
CA ALA A 331 -2.31 -13.49 12.55
C ALA A 331 -3.06 -14.00 11.31
N ARG A 332 -3.33 -15.31 11.19
CA ARG A 332 -4.05 -15.90 10.04
C ARG A 332 -5.38 -15.20 9.73
N PRO A 333 -6.23 -14.83 10.70
CA PRO A 333 -7.50 -14.15 10.43
C PRO A 333 -7.35 -12.71 9.90
N THR A 334 -6.12 -12.19 9.78
CA THR A 334 -5.83 -10.85 9.24
C THR A 334 -5.25 -10.89 7.82
N GLY A 335 -5.30 -12.04 7.14
CA GLY A 335 -4.93 -12.14 5.73
C GLY A 335 -5.92 -11.44 4.79
N GLY A 336 -5.71 -11.61 3.49
CA GLY A 336 -6.52 -11.02 2.42
C GLY A 336 -5.75 -11.01 1.11
N ALA A 337 -6.41 -10.78 -0.03
CA ALA A 337 -5.75 -10.68 -1.32
C ALA A 337 -6.51 -9.75 -2.26
N ALA A 338 -5.80 -8.86 -2.95
CA ALA A 338 -6.36 -8.01 -3.99
C ALA A 338 -5.28 -7.39 -4.89
N ALA A 339 -5.71 -6.87 -6.03
CA ALA A 339 -4.98 -5.92 -6.83
C ALA A 339 -5.84 -4.69 -7.16
N ILE A 340 -5.23 -3.51 -7.19
CA ILE A 340 -5.85 -2.26 -7.63
C ILE A 340 -4.99 -1.65 -8.72
N ALA A 341 -5.63 -1.20 -9.80
CA ALA A 341 -4.99 -0.37 -10.83
C ALA A 341 -5.54 1.06 -10.75
N MET A 342 -4.64 2.04 -10.85
CA MET A 342 -4.97 3.47 -10.86
C MET A 342 -4.30 4.14 -12.06
N LEU A 343 -5.10 4.77 -12.92
CA LEU A 343 -4.60 5.60 -14.01
C LEU A 343 -4.31 7.00 -13.49
N ILE A 344 -3.12 7.53 -13.80
CA ILE A 344 -2.61 8.80 -13.29
C ILE A 344 -2.43 9.79 -14.45
N GLY A 345 -2.91 11.01 -14.26
CA GLY A 345 -2.75 12.09 -15.23
C GLY A 345 -3.30 13.43 -14.74
N PRO A 346 -3.24 14.47 -15.58
CA PRO A 346 -3.74 15.80 -15.24
C PRO A 346 -5.27 15.90 -15.24
N ASN A 347 -5.80 16.95 -14.63
CA ASN A 347 -7.24 17.25 -14.55
C ASN A 347 -8.06 16.13 -13.89
N ALA A 348 -7.49 15.52 -12.85
CA ALA A 348 -8.05 14.34 -12.22
C ALA A 348 -9.27 14.67 -11.31
N PRO A 349 -10.29 13.77 -11.26
CA PRO A 349 -11.32 13.84 -10.23
C PRO A 349 -10.73 13.69 -8.83
N PHE A 350 -9.61 12.98 -8.67
CA PHE A 350 -8.91 12.86 -7.40
C PHE A 350 -7.53 13.53 -7.49
N SER A 351 -7.53 14.86 -7.45
CA SER A 351 -6.32 15.68 -7.60
C SER A 351 -5.48 15.70 -6.32
N PHE A 352 -4.16 15.54 -6.44
CA PHE A 352 -3.26 15.62 -5.29
C PHE A 352 -3.19 17.05 -4.76
N GLU A 353 -3.34 17.20 -3.44
CA GLU A 353 -2.91 18.43 -2.78
C GLU A 353 -1.41 18.32 -2.48
N SER A 354 -0.57 18.40 -3.51
CA SER A 354 0.85 17.94 -3.50
C SER A 354 1.71 18.51 -2.35
N LYS A 355 1.33 19.67 -1.80
CA LYS A 355 2.03 20.30 -0.67
C LYS A 355 1.59 19.78 0.71
N TYR A 356 0.40 19.20 0.82
CA TYR A 356 -0.15 18.64 2.06
C TYR A 356 0.26 17.16 2.19
N ARG A 357 1.52 16.96 2.57
CA ARG A 357 2.11 15.62 2.75
C ARG A 357 3.08 15.56 3.92
N GLY A 358 2.86 14.66 4.88
CA GLY A 358 3.77 14.38 5.99
C GLY A 358 4.26 12.93 5.94
N SER A 359 5.58 12.72 5.87
CA SER A 359 6.18 11.38 5.82
C SER A 359 7.01 11.12 7.07
N HIS A 360 7.03 9.86 7.51
CA HIS A 360 7.89 9.37 8.57
C HIS A 360 8.46 8.01 8.17
N MET A 361 9.78 7.86 8.29
CA MET A 361 10.50 6.62 8.00
C MET A 361 11.50 6.39 9.12
N ALA A 362 11.61 5.14 9.56
CA ALA A 362 12.50 4.76 10.66
C ALA A 362 12.98 3.33 10.45
N HIS A 363 14.10 2.97 11.08
CA HIS A 363 14.56 1.58 11.11
C HIS A 363 13.95 0.85 12.32
N VAL A 364 13.10 -0.14 12.08
CA VAL A 364 12.46 -0.98 13.11
C VAL A 364 12.25 -2.41 12.61
N TYR A 365 12.01 -3.35 13.53
CA TYR A 365 11.72 -4.75 13.24
C TYR A 365 10.32 -5.15 13.76
N ASP A 366 9.30 -4.39 13.39
CA ASP A 366 7.93 -4.63 13.82
C ASP A 366 7.23 -5.74 13.02
N PHE A 367 7.47 -5.78 11.70
CA PHE A 367 7.06 -6.84 10.79
C PHE A 367 8.04 -6.87 9.62
N TYR A 368 8.54 -8.05 9.27
CA TYR A 368 9.51 -8.23 8.18
C TYR A 368 9.54 -9.69 7.69
N LYS A 369 10.03 -9.92 6.48
CA LYS A 369 10.14 -11.26 5.85
C LYS A 369 11.61 -11.64 5.66
N PRO A 370 12.32 -12.10 6.71
CA PRO A 370 13.75 -12.43 6.62
C PRO A 370 13.99 -13.81 6.00
N ASP A 371 13.03 -14.73 6.08
CA ASP A 371 13.11 -16.06 5.50
C ASP A 371 12.65 -16.02 4.04
N LEU A 372 13.59 -16.12 3.11
CA LEU A 372 13.32 -16.04 1.67
C LEU A 372 12.64 -17.30 1.11
N ALA A 373 12.58 -18.39 1.88
CA ALA A 373 11.93 -19.63 1.46
C ALA A 373 10.46 -19.73 1.94
N SER A 374 10.04 -18.83 2.84
CA SER A 374 8.68 -18.80 3.38
C SER A 374 7.93 -17.56 2.93
N GLU A 375 6.64 -17.69 2.66
CA GLU A 375 5.75 -16.55 2.41
C GLU A 375 5.44 -15.80 3.72
N TYR A 376 5.60 -16.47 4.87
CA TYR A 376 5.15 -15.98 6.16
C TYR A 376 6.12 -14.96 6.77
N PRO A 377 5.61 -13.86 7.34
CA PRO A 377 6.42 -12.85 7.99
C PRO A 377 6.80 -13.23 9.42
N VAL A 378 7.90 -12.65 9.90
CA VAL A 378 8.18 -12.51 11.34
C VAL A 378 7.49 -11.23 11.82
N VAL A 379 6.68 -11.35 12.88
CA VAL A 379 5.83 -10.25 13.38
C VAL A 379 5.93 -10.11 14.89
N ASP A 380 6.28 -8.91 15.35
CA ASP A 380 6.04 -8.48 16.74
C ASP A 380 4.75 -7.64 16.76
N GLY A 381 3.62 -8.30 17.06
CA GLY A 381 2.30 -7.67 17.01
C GLY A 381 2.10 -6.52 18.01
N LYS A 382 2.86 -6.48 19.11
CA LYS A 382 2.81 -5.35 20.05
C LYS A 382 3.59 -4.18 19.48
N LEU A 383 4.82 -4.44 19.02
CA LEU A 383 5.67 -3.42 18.41
C LEU A 383 5.03 -2.82 17.15
N SER A 384 4.40 -3.63 16.31
CA SER A 384 3.71 -3.19 15.09
C SER A 384 2.60 -2.17 15.37
N GLN A 385 1.79 -2.35 16.41
CA GLN A 385 0.79 -1.35 16.80
C GLN A 385 1.44 -0.06 17.31
N THR A 386 2.50 -0.15 18.11
CA THR A 386 3.23 1.04 18.59
C THR A 386 3.86 1.81 17.43
N CYS A 387 4.55 1.11 16.52
CA CYS A 387 5.16 1.70 15.33
C CYS A 387 4.14 2.35 14.40
N TYR A 388 2.99 1.72 14.18
CA TYR A 388 1.90 2.31 13.39
C TYR A 388 1.41 3.63 13.99
N LEU A 389 1.09 3.67 15.29
CA LEU A 389 0.58 4.88 15.94
C LEU A 389 1.64 5.98 16.04
N MET A 390 2.90 5.63 16.29
CA MET A 390 4.03 6.57 16.25
C MET A 390 4.19 7.20 14.85
N ALA A 391 4.14 6.38 13.81
CA ALA A 391 4.21 6.84 12.43
C ALA A 391 3.02 7.74 12.08
N LEU A 392 1.81 7.39 12.54
CA LEU A 392 0.60 8.19 12.38
C LEU A 392 0.73 9.56 13.02
N ASP A 393 1.15 9.63 14.30
CA ASP A 393 1.38 10.89 15.01
C ASP A 393 2.41 11.76 14.27
N SER A 394 3.53 11.16 13.84
CA SER A 394 4.58 11.89 13.14
C SER A 394 4.12 12.44 11.80
N CYS A 395 3.46 11.59 10.98
CA CYS A 395 2.91 12.01 9.69
C CYS A 395 1.85 13.10 9.84
N TYR A 396 0.93 12.95 10.79
CA TYR A 396 -0.12 13.94 11.06
C TYR A 396 0.47 15.27 11.50
N ASN A 397 1.46 15.27 12.40
CA ASN A 397 2.13 16.48 12.84
C ASN A 397 2.85 17.21 11.69
N VAL A 398 3.52 16.49 10.79
CA VAL A 398 4.17 17.09 9.62
C VAL A 398 3.12 17.62 8.63
N PHE A 399 2.05 16.86 8.40
CA PHE A 399 0.93 17.28 7.54
C PHE A 399 0.32 18.59 8.06
N CYS A 400 -0.03 18.65 9.34
CA CYS A 400 -0.60 19.83 9.99
C CYS A 400 0.32 21.05 9.87
N LYS A 401 1.62 20.89 10.14
CA LYS A 401 2.60 21.99 10.02
C LYS A 401 2.68 22.54 8.59
N LYS A 402 2.61 21.67 7.58
CA LYS A 402 2.62 22.11 6.17
C LYS A 402 1.34 22.82 5.79
N TYR A 403 0.20 22.30 6.23
CA TYR A 403 -1.11 22.93 6.03
C TYR A 403 -1.16 24.32 6.67
N GLU A 404 -0.80 24.42 7.95
CA GLU A 404 -0.75 25.68 8.71
C GLU A 404 0.11 26.74 8.04
N LYS A 405 1.28 26.33 7.53
CA LYS A 405 2.19 27.24 6.82
C LYS A 405 1.58 27.80 5.53
N LEU A 406 0.73 27.04 4.85
CA LEU A 406 0.21 27.38 3.53
C LEU A 406 -1.15 28.08 3.60
N GLU A 407 -2.02 27.64 4.51
CA GLU A 407 -3.39 28.15 4.65
C GLU A 407 -3.49 29.21 5.76
N GLY A 408 -2.47 29.37 6.61
CA GLY A 408 -2.49 30.32 7.72
C GLY A 408 -3.48 29.95 8.84
N LYS A 409 -4.03 28.73 8.82
CA LYS A 409 -4.98 28.22 9.82
C LYS A 409 -4.55 26.84 10.35
N GLN A 410 -4.86 26.59 11.61
CA GLN A 410 -4.61 25.29 12.24
C GLN A 410 -5.44 24.19 11.56
N PHE A 411 -4.79 23.10 11.16
CA PHE A 411 -5.50 21.91 10.66
C PHE A 411 -6.09 21.12 11.83
N SER A 412 -7.31 20.62 11.71
CA SER A 412 -7.84 19.53 12.54
C SER A 412 -8.56 18.49 11.67
N ILE A 413 -8.99 17.38 12.26
CA ILE A 413 -9.80 16.37 11.56
C ILE A 413 -11.12 16.91 10.99
N PHE A 414 -11.54 18.13 11.39
CA PHE A 414 -12.73 18.79 10.84
C PHE A 414 -12.46 19.42 9.46
N ASP A 415 -11.20 19.71 9.12
CA ASP A 415 -10.78 20.21 7.81
C ASP A 415 -10.70 19.12 6.72
N ALA A 416 -10.96 17.85 7.08
CA ALA A 416 -11.06 16.72 6.15
C ALA A 416 -12.47 16.14 6.19
N ASP A 417 -13.09 15.92 5.03
CA ASP A 417 -14.41 15.30 4.94
C ASP A 417 -14.34 13.80 5.21
N TYR A 418 -13.31 13.14 4.68
CA TYR A 418 -13.01 11.74 4.94
C TYR A 418 -11.54 11.51 5.31
N VAL A 419 -11.30 10.49 6.12
CA VAL A 419 -9.96 10.03 6.46
C VAL A 419 -9.86 8.52 6.17
N VAL A 420 -8.95 8.17 5.28
CA VAL A 420 -8.73 6.80 4.80
C VAL A 420 -7.38 6.31 5.31
N PHE A 421 -7.36 5.08 5.82
CA PHE A 421 -6.16 4.49 6.42
C PHE A 421 -5.77 3.20 5.70
N HIS A 422 -4.48 2.88 5.69
CA HIS A 422 -4.05 1.49 5.54
C HIS A 422 -4.78 0.64 6.59
N SER A 423 -5.48 -0.40 6.12
CA SER A 423 -6.50 -1.14 6.87
C SER A 423 -6.13 -2.62 6.96
N PRO A 424 -5.15 -3.01 7.80
CA PRO A 424 -4.81 -4.42 8.00
C PRO A 424 -5.95 -5.15 8.73
N TYR A 425 -6.61 -4.46 9.66
CA TYR A 425 -7.89 -4.86 10.22
C TYR A 425 -8.65 -3.66 10.77
N ASN A 426 -9.98 -3.74 10.79
CA ASN A 426 -10.82 -2.58 11.04
C ASN A 426 -10.66 -1.99 12.45
N LYS A 427 -10.36 -2.81 13.47
CA LYS A 427 -10.10 -2.31 14.82
C LYS A 427 -8.92 -1.34 14.86
N LEU A 428 -7.85 -1.58 14.07
CA LEU A 428 -6.73 -0.64 14.00
C LEU A 428 -7.15 0.69 13.36
N VAL A 429 -8.03 0.65 12.36
CA VAL A 429 -8.58 1.87 11.73
C VAL A 429 -9.37 2.72 12.73
N GLN A 430 -10.23 2.08 13.55
CA GLN A 430 -10.94 2.74 14.65
C GLN A 430 -9.98 3.42 15.64
N LYS A 431 -8.94 2.70 16.06
CA LYS A 431 -7.89 3.22 16.96
C LYS A 431 -7.12 4.38 16.32
N SER A 432 -6.84 4.29 15.03
CA SER A 432 -6.05 5.28 14.29
C SER A 432 -6.79 6.60 14.20
N PHE A 433 -8.07 6.58 13.84
CA PHE A 433 -8.86 7.81 13.81
C PHE A 433 -9.06 8.42 15.21
N ALA A 434 -9.31 7.58 16.22
CA ALA A 434 -9.37 8.02 17.61
C ALA A 434 -8.05 8.66 18.07
N ARG A 435 -6.90 8.15 17.59
CA ARG A 435 -5.58 8.75 17.86
C ARG A 435 -5.43 10.12 17.23
N LEU A 436 -6.01 10.38 16.05
CA LEU A 436 -6.01 11.72 15.46
C LEU A 436 -6.81 12.72 16.30
N CYS A 437 -7.97 12.32 16.84
CA CYS A 437 -8.74 13.15 17.76
C CYS A 437 -7.93 13.48 19.03
N TYR A 438 -7.17 12.52 19.57
CA TYR A 438 -6.25 12.78 20.68
C TYR A 438 -5.11 13.74 20.30
N ASN A 439 -4.56 13.65 19.09
CA ASN A 439 -3.56 14.62 18.61
C ASN A 439 -4.15 16.04 18.50
N ASP A 440 -5.37 16.20 18.02
CA ASP A 440 -6.04 17.50 17.98
C ASP A 440 -6.29 18.07 19.38
N PHE A 441 -6.64 17.21 20.34
CA PHE A 441 -6.71 17.58 21.75
C PHE A 441 -5.35 18.08 22.28
N LEU A 442 -4.26 17.33 22.07
CA LEU A 442 -2.91 17.73 22.50
C LEU A 442 -2.42 19.02 21.82
N ARG A 443 -2.84 19.27 20.58
CA ARG A 443 -2.55 20.49 19.83
C ARG A 443 -3.46 21.66 20.21
N ASN A 444 -4.36 21.48 21.18
CA ASN A 444 -5.34 22.45 21.64
C ASN A 444 -6.17 23.04 20.48
N CYS A 445 -6.56 22.22 19.51
CA CYS A 445 -7.33 22.69 18.36
C CYS A 445 -8.67 23.28 18.80
N SER A 446 -9.04 24.45 18.24
CA SER A 446 -10.28 25.16 18.60
C SER A 446 -11.55 24.36 18.28
N THR A 447 -11.46 23.43 17.32
CA THR A 447 -12.56 22.54 16.92
C THR A 447 -12.83 21.40 17.91
N VAL A 448 -11.95 21.18 18.89
CA VAL A 448 -12.17 20.18 19.94
C VAL A 448 -13.16 20.77 20.95
N ASP A 449 -14.33 20.14 21.09
CA ASP A 449 -15.37 20.56 22.02
C ASP A 449 -15.02 20.30 23.49
N GLU A 450 -15.70 20.99 24.41
CA GLU A 450 -15.44 20.89 25.85
C GLU A 450 -15.64 19.48 26.42
N GLU A 451 -16.63 18.73 25.94
CA GLU A 451 -16.87 17.35 26.38
C GLU A 451 -15.65 16.46 26.04
N THR A 452 -15.10 16.62 24.84
CA THR A 452 -13.89 15.92 24.41
C THR A 452 -12.67 16.36 25.24
N ARG A 453 -12.53 17.65 25.55
CA ARG A 453 -11.44 18.15 26.40
C ARG A 453 -11.52 17.56 27.81
N GLU A 454 -12.70 17.57 28.43
CA GLU A 454 -12.90 17.02 29.78
C GLU A 454 -12.56 15.52 29.83
N LYS A 455 -13.02 14.75 28.85
CA LYS A 455 -12.77 13.30 28.77
C LYS A 455 -11.30 12.96 28.53
N LEU A 456 -10.57 13.77 27.77
CA LEU A 456 -9.16 13.53 27.43
C LEU A 456 -8.16 14.21 28.38
N ALA A 457 -8.60 15.20 29.17
CA ALA A 457 -7.77 15.91 30.15
C ALA A 457 -6.94 15.00 31.08
N PRO A 458 -7.45 13.88 31.61
CA PRO A 458 -6.67 12.98 32.47
C PRO A 458 -5.43 12.38 31.79
N PHE A 459 -5.38 12.38 30.45
CA PHE A 459 -4.32 11.77 29.65
C PHE A 459 -3.36 12.80 29.02
N ALA A 460 -3.51 14.09 29.33
CA ALA A 460 -2.69 15.17 28.74
C ALA A 460 -1.19 15.08 29.12
N GLY A 461 -0.90 14.51 30.29
CA GLY A 461 0.47 14.39 30.81
C GLY A 461 1.19 13.09 30.47
N LEU A 462 0.57 12.18 29.71
CA LEU A 462 1.22 10.92 29.30
C LEU A 462 2.38 11.22 28.34
N SER A 463 3.51 10.52 28.52
CA SER A 463 4.55 10.46 27.49
C SER A 463 4.03 9.76 26.23
N SER A 464 4.73 9.94 25.11
CA SER A 464 4.39 9.27 23.85
C SER A 464 4.33 7.75 24.04
N GLU A 465 5.35 7.18 24.68
CA GLU A 465 5.47 5.74 24.94
C GLU A 465 4.33 5.20 25.81
N GLU A 466 3.98 5.90 26.90
CA GLU A 466 2.85 5.54 27.77
C GLU A 466 1.53 5.63 27.01
N SER A 467 1.37 6.66 26.18
CA SER A 467 0.14 6.89 25.42
C SER A 467 -0.15 5.77 24.41
N TYR A 468 0.88 5.15 23.80
CA TYR A 468 0.71 4.03 22.86
C TYR A 468 0.28 2.74 23.55
N GLN A 469 0.52 2.60 24.85
CA GLN A 469 0.23 1.40 25.62
C GLN A 469 -1.02 1.55 26.50
N SER A 470 -1.52 2.77 26.68
CA SER A 470 -2.67 3.07 27.55
C SER A 470 -3.99 2.63 26.92
N ARG A 471 -4.55 1.53 27.45
CA ARG A 471 -5.89 1.05 27.08
C ARG A 471 -7.01 2.01 27.50
N ASP A 472 -6.80 2.77 28.57
CA ASP A 472 -7.80 3.73 29.05
C ASP A 472 -7.86 4.97 28.14
N LEU A 473 -6.70 5.44 27.67
CA LEU A 473 -6.65 6.46 26.63
C LEU A 473 -7.30 5.97 25.34
N GLU A 474 -7.02 4.73 24.92
CA GLU A 474 -7.63 4.14 23.72
C GLU A 474 -9.17 4.16 23.81
N LYS A 475 -9.74 3.71 24.93
CA LYS A 475 -11.18 3.69 25.16
C LYS A 475 -11.78 5.09 25.17
N ALA A 476 -11.17 6.03 25.90
CA ALA A 476 -11.65 7.41 25.97
C ALA A 476 -11.61 8.08 24.59
N SER A 477 -10.52 7.88 23.84
CA SER A 477 -10.35 8.42 22.49
C SER A 477 -11.38 7.84 21.51
N GLN A 478 -11.67 6.53 21.58
CA GLN A 478 -12.71 5.91 20.74
C GLN A 478 -14.11 6.44 21.08
N GLN A 479 -14.40 6.68 22.36
CA GLN A 479 -15.70 7.22 22.78
C GLN A 479 -15.94 8.61 22.22
N VAL A 480 -14.97 9.51 22.31
CA VAL A 480 -15.10 10.89 21.76
C VAL A 480 -15.08 10.89 20.23
N ALA A 481 -14.31 9.99 19.61
CA ALA A 481 -14.20 9.92 18.16
C ALA A 481 -15.41 9.24 17.49
N LYS A 482 -16.28 8.53 18.23
CA LYS A 482 -17.31 7.66 17.66
C LYS A 482 -18.16 8.32 16.58
N LYS A 483 -18.76 9.47 16.86
CA LYS A 483 -19.65 10.19 15.91
C LYS A 483 -18.90 10.64 14.66
N LEU A 484 -17.66 11.09 14.83
CA LEU A 484 -16.80 11.53 13.73
C LEU A 484 -16.29 10.34 12.90
N TYR A 485 -16.02 9.21 13.54
CA TYR A 485 -15.63 7.97 12.87
C TYR A 485 -16.77 7.48 11.95
N GLU A 486 -18.00 7.48 12.44
CA GLU A 486 -19.19 7.07 11.68
C GLU A 486 -19.38 7.92 10.41
N SER A 487 -19.09 9.22 10.44
CA SER A 487 -19.24 10.09 9.27
C SER A 487 -18.00 10.13 8.37
N LYS A 488 -16.79 10.17 8.94
CA LYS A 488 -15.54 10.45 8.19
C LYS A 488 -14.74 9.20 7.82
N VAL A 489 -14.98 8.06 8.47
CA VAL A 489 -14.13 6.86 8.29
C VAL A 489 -14.94 5.62 7.97
N GLN A 490 -16.09 5.39 8.60
CA GLN A 490 -16.89 4.19 8.37
C GLN A 490 -17.19 3.93 6.88
N PRO A 491 -17.49 4.95 6.03
CA PRO A 491 -17.70 4.74 4.60
C PRO A 491 -16.47 4.20 3.82
N THR A 492 -15.28 4.24 4.42
CA THR A 492 -14.04 3.70 3.83
C THR A 492 -13.84 2.21 4.13
N THR A 493 -14.71 1.59 4.92
CA THR A 493 -14.40 0.29 5.56
C THR A 493 -15.01 -0.93 4.86
N LEU A 494 -15.86 -0.75 3.84
CA LEU A 494 -16.59 -1.84 3.19
C LEU A 494 -15.66 -2.94 2.67
N ILE A 495 -14.77 -2.61 1.73
CA ILE A 495 -13.89 -3.60 1.11
C ILE A 495 -12.90 -4.18 2.12
N PRO A 496 -12.19 -3.38 2.96
CA PRO A 496 -11.27 -3.95 3.95
C PRO A 496 -11.92 -4.91 4.95
N LYS A 497 -13.19 -4.69 5.34
CA LYS A 497 -13.92 -5.58 6.25
C LYS A 497 -14.37 -6.89 5.59
N GLN A 498 -14.60 -6.86 4.29
CA GLN A 498 -15.09 -7.99 3.51
C GLN A 498 -13.96 -8.79 2.85
N VAL A 499 -12.82 -8.17 2.55
CA VAL A 499 -11.72 -8.81 1.82
C VAL A 499 -10.55 -9.14 2.74
N GLY A 500 -10.37 -8.41 3.84
CA GLY A 500 -9.23 -8.56 4.74
C GLY A 500 -8.06 -7.63 4.37
N ASN A 501 -6.86 -7.97 4.84
CA ASN A 501 -5.67 -7.18 4.58
C ASN A 501 -5.15 -7.41 3.15
N MET A 502 -5.15 -6.35 2.35
CA MET A 502 -4.66 -6.39 0.96
C MET A 502 -3.27 -5.74 0.83
N TYR A 503 -2.50 -5.67 1.93
CA TYR A 503 -1.20 -5.00 2.03
C TYR A 503 -1.14 -3.67 1.26
N THR A 504 -0.37 -3.57 0.17
CA THR A 504 -0.19 -2.31 -0.58
C THR A 504 -1.48 -1.79 -1.21
N ALA A 505 -2.43 -2.67 -1.54
CA ALA A 505 -3.73 -2.29 -2.06
C ALA A 505 -4.73 -1.88 -0.96
N SER A 506 -4.43 -2.15 0.33
CA SER A 506 -5.40 -1.95 1.42
C SER A 506 -5.87 -0.49 1.59
N LEU A 507 -4.95 0.49 1.52
CA LEU A 507 -5.33 1.91 1.57
C LEU A 507 -6.23 2.30 0.38
N TYR A 508 -5.92 1.78 -0.80
CA TYR A 508 -6.64 2.10 -2.03
C TYR A 508 -7.98 1.37 -2.13
N ALA A 509 -8.11 0.20 -1.51
CA ALA A 509 -9.38 -0.48 -1.35
C ALA A 509 -10.30 0.25 -0.35
N ALA A 510 -9.72 0.82 0.71
CA ALA A 510 -10.46 1.71 1.60
C ALA A 510 -10.90 3.00 0.88
N PHE A 511 -10.06 3.53 -0.02
CA PHE A 511 -10.41 4.66 -0.88
C PHE A 511 -11.53 4.30 -1.89
N ALA A 512 -11.43 3.15 -2.55
CA ALA A 512 -12.47 2.60 -3.42
C ALA A 512 -13.81 2.44 -2.68
N SER A 513 -13.77 2.07 -1.39
CA SER A 513 -14.97 1.94 -0.56
C SER A 513 -15.69 3.28 -0.37
N VAL A 514 -14.98 4.38 -0.11
CA VAL A 514 -15.64 5.69 0.05
C VAL A 514 -16.16 6.23 -1.28
N ILE A 515 -15.46 5.99 -2.39
CA ILE A 515 -15.98 6.31 -3.73
C ILE A 515 -17.27 5.55 -3.98
N HIS A 516 -17.26 4.22 -3.79
CA HIS A 516 -18.45 3.39 -3.95
C HIS A 516 -19.63 3.92 -3.10
N ASN A 517 -19.38 4.20 -1.81
CA ASN A 517 -20.44 4.59 -0.88
C ASN A 517 -20.92 6.04 -1.02
N ARG A 518 -20.10 6.95 -1.58
CA ARG A 518 -20.33 8.41 -1.46
C ARG A 518 -20.13 9.21 -2.75
N HIS A 519 -19.87 8.57 -3.89
CA HIS A 519 -19.55 9.23 -5.17
C HIS A 519 -20.45 10.43 -5.50
N GLU A 520 -21.77 10.35 -5.25
CA GLU A 520 -22.74 11.44 -5.51
C GLU A 520 -22.49 12.73 -4.71
N THR A 521 -21.76 12.63 -3.59
CA THR A 521 -21.55 13.74 -2.63
C THR A 521 -20.07 14.10 -2.46
N LEU A 522 -19.18 13.41 -3.16
CA LEU A 522 -17.73 13.55 -2.97
C LEU A 522 -17.14 14.82 -3.60
N ALA A 523 -17.77 15.39 -4.63
CA ALA A 523 -17.24 16.56 -5.31
C ALA A 523 -17.05 17.76 -4.35
N GLY A 524 -15.89 18.41 -4.46
CA GLY A 524 -15.50 19.55 -3.63
C GLY A 524 -14.93 19.17 -2.26
N GLN A 525 -14.93 17.90 -1.89
CA GLN A 525 -14.45 17.46 -0.57
C GLN A 525 -12.94 17.21 -0.53
N ARG A 526 -12.39 17.14 0.69
CA ARG A 526 -11.01 16.74 0.95
C ARG A 526 -10.98 15.36 1.59
N ILE A 527 -10.16 14.48 1.04
CA ILE A 527 -9.89 13.14 1.58
C ILE A 527 -8.45 13.07 2.05
N VAL A 528 -8.23 12.86 3.35
CA VAL A 528 -6.91 12.61 3.92
C VAL A 528 -6.61 11.11 3.90
N MET A 529 -5.42 10.76 3.45
CA MET A 529 -4.95 9.39 3.24
C MET A 529 -3.77 9.12 4.16
N PHE A 530 -3.75 7.99 4.87
CA PHE A 530 -2.60 7.53 5.65
C PHE A 530 -2.11 6.16 5.18
N SER A 531 -0.95 6.14 4.54
CA SER A 531 -0.24 4.94 4.13
C SER A 531 0.83 4.55 5.14
N TYR A 532 0.92 3.26 5.46
CA TYR A 532 1.89 2.69 6.37
C TYR A 532 2.41 1.37 5.80
N GLY A 533 3.71 1.14 5.90
CA GLY A 533 4.34 -0.15 5.71
C GLY A 533 5.40 -0.37 6.79
N SER A 534 5.41 -1.55 7.40
CA SER A 534 6.37 -1.93 8.44
C SER A 534 7.84 -1.87 8.00
N GLY A 535 8.76 -1.80 8.96
CA GLY A 535 10.19 -1.66 8.74
C GLY A 535 10.85 -0.30 9.10
N LEU A 536 10.22 0.88 9.10
CA LEU A 536 8.91 1.30 8.61
C LEU A 536 9.03 2.51 7.67
N THR A 537 8.05 2.64 6.78
CA THR A 537 7.83 3.81 5.92
C THR A 537 6.36 4.20 5.95
N SER A 538 6.08 5.50 6.03
CA SER A 538 4.71 5.99 6.17
C SER A 538 4.54 7.38 5.59
N THR A 539 3.32 7.69 5.16
CA THR A 539 2.97 9.02 4.67
C THR A 539 1.48 9.30 4.85
N MET A 540 1.20 10.47 5.42
CA MET A 540 -0.10 11.11 5.33
C MET A 540 -0.11 12.12 4.19
N PHE A 541 -1.13 12.11 3.35
CA PHE A 541 -1.32 13.03 2.22
C PHE A 541 -2.80 13.30 1.98
N SER A 542 -3.17 14.20 1.07
CA SER A 542 -4.58 14.44 0.78
C SER A 542 -4.90 14.62 -0.70
N PHE A 543 -6.14 14.29 -1.04
CA PHE A 543 -6.76 14.57 -2.32
C PHE A 543 -7.82 15.67 -2.17
N LYS A 544 -7.87 16.56 -3.15
CA LYS A 544 -9.03 17.41 -3.42
C LYS A 544 -9.88 16.72 -4.49
N ILE A 545 -11.16 16.52 -4.17
CA ILE A 545 -12.07 15.81 -5.05
C ILE A 545 -12.81 16.78 -5.96
N ASN A 546 -12.85 16.45 -7.25
CA ASN A 546 -13.57 17.12 -8.32
C ASN A 546 -14.58 16.13 -8.93
N GLU A 547 -15.65 16.63 -9.54
CA GLU A 547 -16.65 15.78 -10.22
C GLU A 547 -16.02 14.94 -11.35
N GLY A 548 -15.00 15.50 -12.00
CA GLY A 548 -14.39 14.94 -13.20
C GLY A 548 -15.32 15.03 -14.42
N GLN A 549 -14.89 14.44 -15.52
CA GLN A 549 -15.69 14.31 -16.75
C GLN A 549 -15.55 12.90 -17.29
N HIS A 550 -16.60 12.36 -17.90
CA HIS A 550 -16.55 11.03 -18.49
C HIS A 550 -15.38 10.91 -19.49
N PRO A 551 -14.57 9.83 -19.45
CA PRO A 551 -14.75 8.61 -18.65
C PRO A 551 -14.21 8.67 -17.20
N PHE A 552 -13.57 9.77 -16.82
CA PHE A 552 -12.92 9.99 -15.52
C PHE A 552 -13.81 10.78 -14.54
N SER A 553 -15.07 10.39 -14.39
CA SER A 553 -16.01 10.99 -13.43
C SER A 553 -16.24 10.09 -12.21
N LEU A 554 -16.60 10.69 -11.08
CA LEU A 554 -16.84 9.96 -9.82
C LEU A 554 -17.87 8.83 -9.98
N LEU A 555 -18.99 9.12 -10.65
CA LEU A 555 -20.04 8.14 -10.95
C LEU A 555 -19.53 6.99 -11.83
N ASN A 556 -18.80 7.31 -12.91
CA ASN A 556 -18.32 6.27 -13.81
C ASN A 556 -17.28 5.36 -13.13
N ILE A 557 -16.42 5.94 -12.29
CA ILE A 557 -15.43 5.19 -11.51
C ILE A 557 -16.12 4.24 -10.53
N ALA A 558 -17.14 4.70 -9.80
CA ALA A 558 -17.93 3.86 -8.93
C ALA A 558 -18.62 2.71 -9.68
N ASN A 559 -19.18 3.00 -10.87
CA ASN A 559 -19.86 2.01 -11.71
C ASN A 559 -18.90 0.96 -12.29
N ILE A 560 -17.72 1.36 -12.78
CA ILE A 560 -16.75 0.41 -13.34
C ILE A 560 -16.16 -0.49 -12.26
N MET A 561 -15.89 0.05 -11.07
CA MET A 561 -15.40 -0.77 -9.96
C MET A 561 -16.41 -1.83 -9.53
N ASP A 562 -17.71 -1.56 -9.67
CA ASP A 562 -18.83 -2.48 -9.41
C ASP A 562 -18.67 -3.32 -8.12
N VAL A 563 -18.33 -2.63 -7.03
CA VAL A 563 -17.89 -3.26 -5.77
C VAL A 563 -18.97 -4.18 -5.19
N SER A 564 -20.24 -3.76 -5.17
CA SER A 564 -21.35 -4.57 -4.65
C SER A 564 -21.45 -5.90 -5.38
N LYS A 565 -21.50 -5.86 -6.72
CA LYS A 565 -21.61 -7.07 -7.52
C LYS A 565 -20.42 -8.00 -7.36
N LYS A 566 -19.19 -7.45 -7.31
CA LYS A 566 -17.98 -8.24 -7.05
C LYS A 566 -18.02 -8.91 -5.68
N LEU A 567 -18.53 -8.24 -4.65
CA LEU A 567 -18.67 -8.81 -3.30
C LEU A 567 -19.77 -9.87 -3.22
N GLU A 568 -20.89 -9.68 -3.91
CA GLU A 568 -22.03 -10.61 -3.99
C GLU A 568 -21.71 -11.87 -4.80
N ALA A 569 -20.86 -11.76 -5.82
CA ALA A 569 -20.45 -12.88 -6.67
C ALA A 569 -19.40 -13.80 -6.01
N ARG A 570 -18.98 -13.53 -4.77
CA ARG A 570 -17.99 -14.34 -4.05
C ARG A 570 -18.55 -15.70 -3.66
N TYR A 571 -17.63 -16.65 -3.52
CA TYR A 571 -17.90 -17.99 -3.08
C TYR A 571 -17.36 -18.19 -1.66
N VAL A 572 -18.28 -18.48 -0.72
CA VAL A 572 -17.93 -18.77 0.67
C VAL A 572 -17.39 -20.19 0.77
N VAL A 573 -16.14 -20.30 1.23
CA VAL A 573 -15.40 -21.53 1.41
C VAL A 573 -15.37 -21.88 2.91
N PRO A 574 -15.75 -23.12 3.28
CA PRO A 574 -15.66 -23.58 4.67
C PRO A 574 -14.22 -23.51 5.22
N PRO A 575 -14.02 -23.21 6.52
CA PRO A 575 -12.69 -23.02 7.11
C PRO A 575 -11.70 -24.18 6.91
N ASN A 576 -12.17 -25.43 6.93
CA ASN A 576 -11.31 -26.60 6.68
C ASN A 576 -10.75 -26.59 5.24
N LYS A 577 -11.58 -26.24 4.25
CA LYS A 577 -11.16 -26.10 2.85
C LYS A 577 -10.24 -24.91 2.62
N PHE A 578 -10.47 -23.81 3.32
CA PHE A 578 -9.55 -22.68 3.36
C PHE A 578 -8.17 -23.10 3.90
N VAL A 579 -8.10 -23.83 5.02
CA VAL A 579 -6.84 -24.33 5.58
C VAL A 579 -6.14 -25.33 4.65
N GLU A 580 -6.89 -26.20 3.97
CA GLU A 580 -6.35 -27.09 2.93
C GLU A 580 -5.72 -26.28 1.77
N ALA A 581 -6.39 -25.22 1.32
CA ALA A 581 -5.88 -24.34 0.28
C ALA A 581 -4.58 -23.63 0.71
N LEU A 582 -4.51 -23.11 1.94
CA LEU A 582 -3.29 -22.49 2.45
C LEU A 582 -2.11 -23.47 2.50
N LYS A 583 -2.33 -24.70 2.95
CA LYS A 583 -1.29 -25.74 2.98
C LYS A 583 -0.80 -26.07 1.56
N LEU A 584 -1.71 -26.13 0.59
CA LEU A 584 -1.34 -26.31 -0.81
C LEU A 584 -0.50 -25.13 -1.30
N MET A 585 -0.90 -23.89 -1.02
CA MET A 585 -0.14 -22.70 -1.40
C MET A 585 1.27 -22.67 -0.79
N GLU A 586 1.42 -23.08 0.46
CA GLU A 586 2.72 -23.24 1.10
C GLU A 586 3.64 -24.21 0.35
N HIS A 587 3.09 -25.31 -0.20
CA HIS A 587 3.84 -26.22 -1.07
C HIS A 587 4.16 -25.64 -2.45
N ARG A 588 3.32 -24.72 -2.96
CA ARG A 588 3.55 -24.06 -4.27
C ARG A 588 4.51 -22.87 -4.16
N TYR A 589 4.64 -22.27 -2.98
CA TYR A 589 5.51 -21.11 -2.76
C TYR A 589 6.98 -21.47 -3.06
N GLY A 590 7.60 -20.74 -3.98
CA GLY A 590 8.97 -21.00 -4.42
C GLY A 590 9.19 -22.34 -5.15
N ALA A 591 8.13 -23.08 -5.50
CA ALA A 591 8.22 -24.34 -6.21
C ALA A 591 8.29 -24.18 -7.74
N LYS A 592 8.63 -25.27 -8.43
CA LYS A 592 8.70 -25.40 -9.88
C LYS A 592 8.20 -26.77 -10.33
N ASP A 593 8.04 -26.94 -11.64
CA ASP A 593 7.65 -28.20 -12.28
C ASP A 593 6.30 -28.73 -11.78
N PHE A 594 5.28 -27.87 -11.85
CA PHE A 594 3.92 -28.26 -11.50
C PHE A 594 2.88 -27.63 -12.42
N VAL A 595 1.77 -28.35 -12.60
CA VAL A 595 0.56 -27.88 -13.24
C VAL A 595 -0.48 -27.64 -12.15
N THR A 596 -1.23 -26.54 -12.24
CA THR A 596 -2.35 -26.27 -11.32
C THR A 596 -3.54 -27.16 -11.69
N SER A 597 -4.53 -27.28 -10.80
CA SER A 597 -5.80 -27.93 -11.11
C SER A 597 -6.55 -27.27 -12.27
N GLN A 598 -6.22 -26.00 -12.60
CA GLN A 598 -6.91 -25.20 -13.59
C GLN A 598 -8.43 -25.12 -13.33
N ASP A 599 -8.85 -25.29 -12.08
CA ASP A 599 -10.24 -25.08 -11.70
C ASP A 599 -10.55 -23.58 -11.78
N THR A 600 -11.14 -23.21 -12.91
CA THR A 600 -11.55 -21.85 -13.20
C THR A 600 -13.04 -21.65 -12.97
N SER A 601 -13.76 -22.65 -12.44
CA SER A 601 -15.23 -22.63 -12.34
C SER A 601 -15.75 -21.39 -11.61
N LEU A 602 -15.07 -20.98 -10.53
CA LEU A 602 -15.42 -19.83 -9.69
C LEU A 602 -14.89 -18.48 -10.17
N LEU A 603 -13.93 -18.45 -11.11
CA LEU A 603 -13.35 -17.19 -11.60
C LEU A 603 -14.35 -16.44 -12.51
N ALA A 604 -14.24 -15.12 -12.64
CA ALA A 604 -15.05 -14.39 -13.61
C ALA A 604 -14.49 -14.54 -15.03
N SER A 605 -15.31 -14.34 -16.06
CA SER A 605 -14.82 -14.24 -17.44
C SER A 605 -13.85 -13.05 -17.56
N GLY A 606 -12.72 -13.24 -18.24
CA GLY A 606 -11.63 -12.26 -18.33
C GLY A 606 -10.60 -12.33 -17.19
N THR A 607 -10.80 -13.18 -16.17
CA THR A 607 -9.80 -13.39 -15.12
C THR A 607 -8.60 -14.17 -15.65
N TYR A 608 -7.39 -13.66 -15.40
CA TYR A 608 -6.15 -14.39 -15.63
C TYR A 608 -5.91 -15.40 -14.50
N TYR A 609 -5.42 -16.58 -14.86
CA TYR A 609 -5.09 -17.64 -13.92
C TYR A 609 -3.79 -18.35 -14.30
N LEU A 610 -3.07 -18.85 -13.29
CA LEU A 610 -1.84 -19.63 -13.44
C LEU A 610 -2.18 -21.04 -13.91
N THR A 611 -1.59 -21.44 -15.04
CA THR A 611 -1.79 -22.79 -15.61
C THR A 611 -0.73 -23.77 -15.10
N HIS A 612 0.54 -23.37 -15.14
CA HIS A 612 1.67 -24.18 -14.72
C HIS A 612 2.91 -23.32 -14.47
N VAL A 613 3.86 -23.91 -13.74
CA VAL A 613 5.22 -23.43 -13.55
C VAL A 613 6.17 -24.52 -14.00
N ASP A 614 7.02 -24.23 -14.98
CA ASP A 614 7.92 -25.25 -15.53
C ASP A 614 9.16 -25.49 -14.66
N SER A 615 10.03 -26.40 -15.11
CA SER A 615 11.26 -26.79 -14.42
C SER A 615 12.31 -25.66 -14.27
N MET A 616 12.11 -24.53 -14.96
CA MET A 616 12.93 -23.32 -14.86
C MET A 616 12.22 -22.16 -14.15
N TYR A 617 11.16 -22.44 -13.38
CA TYR A 617 10.36 -21.44 -12.64
C TYR A 617 9.60 -20.45 -13.54
N ARG A 618 9.52 -20.69 -14.86
CA ARG A 618 8.74 -19.81 -15.74
C ARG A 618 7.26 -20.09 -15.50
N ARG A 619 6.50 -19.02 -15.26
CA ARG A 619 5.06 -19.06 -15.02
C ARG A 619 4.30 -18.82 -16.31
N PHE A 620 3.19 -19.52 -16.49
CA PHE A 620 2.36 -19.44 -17.68
C PHE A 620 0.90 -19.16 -17.29
N TYR A 621 0.32 -18.14 -17.90
CA TYR A 621 -1.03 -17.66 -17.59
C TYR A 621 -1.97 -17.86 -18.76
N ALA A 622 -3.26 -18.04 -18.46
CA ALA A 622 -4.35 -18.06 -19.43
C ALA A 622 -5.51 -17.19 -18.91
N VAL A 623 -6.45 -16.87 -19.81
CA VAL A 623 -7.62 -16.04 -19.50
C VAL A 623 -8.87 -16.90 -19.51
N LYS A 624 -9.70 -16.79 -18.47
CA LYS A 624 -10.99 -17.49 -18.45
C LYS A 624 -11.92 -16.90 -19.52
N GLY A 625 -12.49 -17.77 -20.37
CA GLY A 625 -13.51 -17.40 -21.34
C GLY A 625 -13.00 -17.16 -22.77
N ASP A 626 -11.69 -17.05 -22.97
CA ASP A 626 -11.11 -17.02 -24.31
C ASP A 626 -10.90 -18.47 -24.81
N SER A 627 -11.73 -18.89 -25.77
CA SER A 627 -11.63 -20.20 -26.45
C SER A 627 -10.50 -20.26 -27.48
N VAL A 628 -9.78 -19.15 -27.68
CA VAL A 628 -8.54 -19.12 -28.45
C VAL A 628 -7.40 -19.32 -27.47
N THR A 629 -6.81 -20.51 -27.48
CA THR A 629 -5.54 -20.82 -26.82
C THR A 629 -4.41 -20.00 -27.44
N SER A 630 -4.38 -18.69 -27.22
CA SER A 630 -3.13 -17.96 -27.18
C SER A 630 -2.47 -18.33 -25.85
N ALA A 631 -1.80 -19.47 -25.83
CA ALA A 631 -0.72 -19.66 -24.87
C ALA A 631 0.20 -18.46 -25.08
N VAL A 632 0.16 -17.50 -24.15
CA VAL A 632 1.03 -16.32 -24.20
C VAL A 632 2.44 -16.87 -23.94
N SER A 633 3.12 -17.23 -25.03
CA SER A 633 4.46 -17.79 -24.99
C SER A 633 5.42 -16.66 -24.67
N ASN A 634 6.20 -16.82 -23.59
CA ASN A 634 7.34 -15.95 -23.29
C ASN A 634 8.17 -15.73 -24.57
N GLY A 635 8.39 -14.46 -24.91
CA GLY A 635 9.21 -14.05 -26.04
C GLY A 635 10.62 -14.65 -25.99
N HIS A 636 11.08 -15.10 -27.16
CA HIS A 636 12.49 -15.30 -27.47
C HIS A 636 13.03 -14.07 -28.20
#